data_AF-A0A8J8CVA2-F1
#
_entry.id   AF-A0A8J8CVA2-F1
#
_cell.length_a   1.000
_cell.length_b   1.000
_cell.length_c   1.000
_cell.angle_alpha   90.00
_cell.angle_beta   90.00
_cell.angle_gamma   90.00
#
_symmetry.space_group_name_H-M   'P 1'
#
loop_
_entity.id
_entity.type
_entity.pdbx_description
1 polymer ?
#
loop_
_entity_poly.entity_id
_entity_poly.type
_entity_poly.pdbx_seq_one_letter_code
_entity_poly.pdbx_strand_id
1 'polypeptide(L)'
;MTDDNDTTETRTDGSGPGIVAPDDEVPSWRERKERTQGLSRLTYEYFERARREDQDLRQESSYVERDVLGFPTWPHELIRNLALTSFFVGMILFLSATLPPEMLEVADPSTTPAIILPDWYLYWSFGLLKLGPLNPELSLLGGQKMMADRTYGVVANIVVVGAIAMVPFLNKGSARRPVEQPFWAAVGVGGVVFALTISTLAVKNLVPIDSHLLFDLTFLLPIMAGTISYAVLKSMREGYMFDLNRRYYRLRPPK
;
A
#
# COMPACT_ATOMS: atom_id res chain seq x y z
N MET A 1 43.05 29.08 -41.22
CA MET A 1 41.87 29.65 -40.53
C MET A 1 41.10 28.48 -39.96
N THR A 2 41.07 28.19 -38.66
CA THR A 2 41.65 28.80 -37.46
C THR A 2 41.51 27.73 -36.35
N ASP A 3 42.37 27.80 -35.33
CA ASP A 3 42.61 26.87 -34.22
C ASP A 3 41.45 26.60 -33.23
N ASP A 4 41.77 25.70 -32.28
CA ASP A 4 41.22 25.41 -30.93
C ASP A 4 40.61 23.98 -30.83
N ASN A 5 40.95 23.10 -29.88
CA ASN A 5 41.25 23.36 -28.47
C ASN A 5 41.96 22.18 -27.76
N ASP A 6 42.61 22.55 -26.66
CA ASP A 6 43.51 21.86 -25.74
C ASP A 6 42.89 20.72 -24.88
N THR A 7 43.77 19.96 -24.21
CA THR A 7 43.66 19.30 -22.87
C THR A 7 43.99 17.81 -22.73
N THR A 8 45.27 17.56 -22.38
CA THR A 8 45.76 16.85 -21.17
C THR A 8 45.03 15.57 -20.70
N GLU A 9 45.59 14.40 -21.03
CA GLU A 9 45.31 13.13 -20.34
C GLU A 9 45.78 13.19 -18.88
N THR A 10 44.83 13.20 -17.94
CA THR A 10 45.09 12.98 -16.52
C THR A 10 45.00 11.48 -16.20
N ARG A 11 46.18 10.90 -15.96
CA ARG A 11 46.36 9.52 -15.52
C ARG A 11 46.13 9.43 -14.01
N THR A 12 45.22 8.58 -13.56
CA THR A 12 45.02 8.27 -12.13
C THR A 12 45.87 7.08 -11.69
N ASP A 13 46.36 7.22 -10.47
CA ASP A 13 47.41 6.52 -9.76
C ASP A 13 46.77 5.55 -8.75
N GLY A 14 47.02 4.26 -8.93
CA GLY A 14 46.53 3.22 -8.05
C GLY A 14 47.30 3.17 -6.73
N SER A 15 46.58 3.20 -5.59
CA SER A 15 47.04 2.58 -4.34
C SER A 15 45.95 2.42 -3.25
N GLY A 16 45.29 1.24 -3.23
CA GLY A 16 44.77 0.50 -2.05
C GLY A 16 43.41 0.90 -1.42
N PRO A 17 42.74 0.03 -0.63
CA PRO A 17 42.74 -1.44 -0.61
C PRO A 17 41.49 -1.96 -1.36
N GLY A 18 41.68 -2.57 -2.53
CA GLY A 18 40.59 -3.08 -3.35
C GLY A 18 40.00 -4.38 -2.80
N ILE A 19 38.81 -4.30 -2.19
CA ILE A 19 37.86 -5.44 -2.14
C ILE A 19 37.11 -5.58 -3.49
N VAL A 20 37.36 -4.68 -4.43
CA VAL A 20 36.82 -4.71 -5.78
C VAL A 20 37.97 -4.98 -6.74
N ALA A 21 37.84 -6.04 -7.53
CA ALA A 21 38.76 -6.39 -8.61
C ALA A 21 38.86 -5.22 -9.62
N PRO A 22 40.01 -5.04 -10.31
CA PRO A 22 40.20 -3.96 -11.27
C PRO A 22 39.05 -3.90 -12.27
N ASP A 23 38.58 -2.68 -12.59
CA ASP A 23 37.39 -2.40 -13.41
C ASP A 23 37.44 -3.00 -14.85
N ASP A 24 38.56 -3.62 -15.24
CA ASP A 24 38.74 -4.27 -16.53
C ASP A 24 38.31 -5.76 -16.55
N GLU A 25 37.89 -6.35 -15.42
CA GLU A 25 37.41 -7.74 -15.36
C GLU A 25 35.88 -7.89 -15.21
N VAL A 26 35.13 -6.79 -15.12
CA VAL A 26 33.66 -6.83 -15.04
C VAL A 26 33.03 -6.54 -16.40
N PRO A 27 32.36 -7.54 -17.03
CA PRO A 27 31.82 -7.36 -18.38
C PRO A 27 30.76 -6.26 -18.43
N SER A 28 30.85 -5.41 -19.46
CA SER A 28 29.90 -4.34 -19.72
C SER A 28 28.46 -4.89 -19.87
N TRP A 29 27.45 -4.03 -19.71
CA TRP A 29 26.04 -4.45 -19.88
C TRP A 29 25.79 -5.10 -21.24
N ARG A 30 26.45 -4.62 -22.30
CA ARG A 30 26.39 -5.22 -23.64
C ARG A 30 27.06 -6.58 -23.69
N GLU A 31 28.24 -6.75 -23.10
CA GLU A 31 28.95 -8.03 -23.07
C GLU A 31 28.24 -9.08 -22.20
N ARG A 32 27.58 -8.69 -21.11
CA ARG A 32 26.67 -9.58 -20.36
C ARG A 32 25.49 -10.03 -21.22
N LYS A 33 24.95 -9.15 -22.05
CA LYS A 33 23.86 -9.44 -23.00
C LYS A 33 24.31 -10.38 -24.13
N GLU A 34 25.56 -10.26 -24.58
CA GLU A 34 26.15 -11.11 -25.62
C GLU A 34 26.60 -12.50 -25.10
N ARG A 35 27.10 -12.59 -23.85
CA ARG A 35 27.50 -13.87 -23.22
C ARG A 35 26.32 -14.76 -22.84
N THR A 36 25.11 -14.21 -22.77
CA THR A 36 23.91 -14.97 -22.45
C THR A 36 23.37 -15.60 -23.73
N GLN A 37 23.81 -16.81 -24.10
CA GLN A 37 23.30 -17.54 -25.27
C GLN A 37 22.18 -18.53 -24.86
N GLY A 38 21.11 -18.63 -25.65
CA GLY A 38 20.02 -19.60 -25.46
C GLY A 38 18.77 -19.04 -24.75
N LEU A 39 18.18 -19.85 -23.86
CA LEU A 39 16.84 -19.61 -23.31
C LEU A 39 16.75 -18.29 -22.52
N SER A 40 17.76 -17.96 -21.72
CA SER A 40 17.80 -16.77 -20.87
C SER A 40 17.80 -15.46 -21.66
N ARG A 41 18.44 -15.42 -22.84
CA ARG A 41 18.38 -14.26 -23.74
C ARG A 41 17.02 -14.12 -24.39
N LEU A 42 16.44 -15.21 -24.89
CA LEU A 42 15.09 -15.19 -25.46
C LEU A 42 14.05 -14.78 -24.41
N THR A 43 14.18 -15.25 -23.17
CA THR A 43 13.33 -14.84 -22.05
C THR A 43 13.48 -13.35 -21.76
N TYR A 44 14.71 -12.83 -21.72
CA TYR A 44 14.96 -11.40 -21.50
C TYR A 44 14.41 -10.53 -22.63
N GLU A 45 14.69 -10.88 -23.90
CA GLU A 45 14.18 -10.16 -25.08
C GLU A 45 12.65 -10.19 -25.15
N TYR A 46 12.03 -11.32 -24.77
CA TYR A 46 10.58 -11.44 -24.63
C TYR A 46 10.04 -10.47 -23.58
N PHE A 47 10.61 -10.44 -22.37
CA PHE A 47 10.16 -9.54 -21.30
C PHE A 47 10.38 -8.06 -21.68
N GLU A 48 11.49 -7.74 -22.35
CA GLU A 48 11.78 -6.37 -22.80
C GLU A 48 10.78 -5.92 -23.88
N ARG A 49 10.46 -6.78 -24.85
CA ARG A 49 9.45 -6.51 -25.88
C ARG A 49 8.04 -6.41 -25.30
N ALA A 50 7.69 -7.34 -24.40
CA ALA A 50 6.40 -7.35 -23.71
C ALA A 50 6.16 -6.05 -22.92
N ARG A 51 7.18 -5.51 -22.25
CA ARG A 51 7.10 -4.22 -21.55
C ARG A 51 6.89 -3.05 -22.51
N ARG A 52 7.57 -3.02 -23.66
CA ARG A 52 7.36 -1.98 -24.69
C ARG A 52 5.96 -2.05 -25.28
N GLU A 53 5.52 -3.22 -25.71
CA GLU A 53 4.17 -3.37 -26.30
C GLU A 53 3.07 -3.01 -25.29
N ASP A 54 3.20 -3.37 -24.01
CA ASP A 54 2.27 -2.93 -22.95
C ASP A 54 2.33 -1.41 -22.73
N GLN A 55 3.50 -0.79 -22.82
CA GLN A 55 3.66 0.66 -22.70
C GLN A 55 3.05 1.40 -23.90
N ASP A 56 3.27 0.90 -25.12
CA ASP A 56 2.72 1.45 -26.36
C ASP A 56 1.19 1.33 -26.35
N LEU A 57 0.63 0.16 -26.00
CA LEU A 57 -0.82 -0.02 -25.85
C LEU A 57 -1.42 0.94 -24.80
N ARG A 58 -0.72 1.21 -23.70
CA ARG A 58 -1.17 2.15 -22.66
C ARG A 58 -1.08 3.60 -23.10
N GLN A 59 -0.14 3.95 -23.98
CA GLN A 59 -0.02 5.28 -24.56
C GLN A 59 -1.07 5.49 -25.65
N GLU A 60 -1.36 4.46 -26.45
CA GLU A 60 -2.42 4.46 -27.46
C GLU A 60 -3.83 4.46 -26.85
N SER A 61 -4.01 3.85 -25.67
CA SER A 61 -5.32 3.72 -25.01
C SER A 61 -5.73 4.97 -24.21
N SER A 62 -5.72 6.16 -24.81
CA SER A 62 -6.28 7.36 -24.18
C SER A 62 -7.82 7.29 -24.05
N TYR A 63 -8.48 6.54 -24.95
CA TYR A 63 -9.90 6.21 -24.91
C TYR A 63 -10.10 4.83 -25.54
N VAL A 64 -9.98 3.76 -24.74
CA VAL A 64 -10.63 2.50 -25.11
C VAL A 64 -11.95 2.49 -24.36
N GLU A 65 -13.03 2.69 -25.09
CA GLU A 65 -14.38 2.37 -24.66
C GLU A 65 -14.36 0.88 -24.31
N ARG A 66 -14.07 0.60 -23.03
CA ARG A 66 -13.96 -0.76 -22.56
C ARG A 66 -15.38 -1.27 -22.56
N ASP A 67 -15.73 -2.08 -23.56
CA ASP A 67 -16.99 -2.83 -23.56
C ASP A 67 -17.12 -3.45 -22.17
N VAL A 68 -18.06 -2.92 -21.40
CA VAL A 68 -18.35 -3.41 -20.06
C VAL A 68 -19.00 -4.76 -20.30
N LEU A 69 -18.18 -5.81 -20.27
CA LEU A 69 -18.63 -7.19 -20.27
C LEU A 69 -19.44 -7.40 -18.99
N GLY A 70 -20.72 -7.07 -19.05
CA GLY A 70 -21.67 -7.11 -17.95
C GLY A 70 -23.00 -7.67 -18.42
N PHE A 71 -23.75 -8.24 -17.49
CA PHE A 71 -25.12 -8.66 -17.76
C PHE A 71 -26.07 -7.48 -17.58
N PRO A 72 -27.22 -7.47 -18.28
CA PRO A 72 -28.23 -6.43 -18.08
C PRO A 72 -28.70 -6.42 -16.62
N THR A 73 -29.00 -5.22 -16.11
CA THR A 73 -29.45 -4.99 -14.72
C THR A 73 -30.60 -5.91 -14.32
N TRP A 74 -31.52 -6.14 -15.25
CA TRP A 74 -32.59 -7.13 -15.12
C TRP A 74 -32.43 -8.23 -16.17
N PRO A 75 -32.64 -9.51 -15.83
CA PRO A 75 -32.91 -10.03 -14.48
C PRO A 75 -31.64 -10.39 -13.69
N HIS A 76 -30.50 -10.53 -14.38
CA HIS A 76 -29.30 -11.21 -13.85
C HIS A 76 -28.71 -10.51 -12.63
N GLU A 77 -28.41 -9.22 -12.74
CA GLU A 77 -27.78 -8.46 -11.67
C GLU A 77 -28.73 -8.26 -10.49
N LEU A 78 -30.03 -7.97 -10.75
CA LEU A 78 -31.00 -7.76 -9.69
C LEU A 78 -31.26 -9.03 -8.88
N ILE A 79 -31.47 -10.18 -9.52
CA ILE A 79 -31.72 -11.45 -8.79
C ILE A 79 -30.51 -11.81 -7.93
N ARG A 80 -29.29 -11.67 -8.47
CA ARG A 80 -28.06 -11.89 -7.71
C ARG A 80 -27.97 -10.96 -6.51
N ASN A 81 -28.20 -9.65 -6.71
CA ASN A 81 -28.11 -8.67 -5.64
C ASN A 81 -29.21 -8.85 -4.58
N LEU A 82 -30.41 -9.28 -4.98
CA LEU A 82 -31.50 -9.59 -4.05
C LEU A 82 -31.13 -10.81 -3.21
N ALA A 83 -30.61 -11.88 -3.81
CA ALA A 83 -30.16 -13.06 -3.07
C ALA A 83 -29.06 -12.71 -2.05
N LEU A 84 -28.07 -11.90 -2.45
CA LEU A 84 -27.02 -11.41 -1.54
C LEU A 84 -27.60 -10.54 -0.41
N THR A 85 -28.52 -9.64 -0.74
CA THR A 85 -29.16 -8.76 0.25
C THR A 85 -29.99 -9.56 1.25
N SER A 86 -30.80 -10.49 0.78
CA SER A 86 -31.60 -11.38 1.63
C SER A 86 -30.72 -12.23 2.54
N PHE A 87 -29.58 -12.71 2.05
CA PHE A 87 -28.60 -13.43 2.87
C PHE A 87 -28.04 -12.56 4.00
N PHE A 88 -27.57 -11.35 3.71
CA PHE A 88 -27.03 -10.44 4.74
C PHE A 88 -28.09 -9.97 5.73
N VAL A 89 -29.31 -9.66 5.27
CA VAL A 89 -30.44 -9.32 6.16
C VAL A 89 -30.76 -10.49 7.07
N GLY A 90 -30.85 -11.71 6.52
CA GLY A 90 -31.06 -12.92 7.31
C GLY A 90 -29.96 -13.13 8.36
N MET A 91 -28.70 -12.89 8.01
CA MET A 91 -27.57 -12.96 8.95
C MET A 91 -27.66 -11.93 10.07
N ILE A 92 -28.02 -10.68 9.76
CA ILE A 92 -28.20 -9.63 10.78
C ILE A 92 -29.34 -9.99 11.73
N LEU A 93 -30.49 -10.45 11.21
CA LEU A 93 -31.61 -10.90 12.03
C LEU A 93 -31.24 -12.09 12.91
N PHE A 94 -30.52 -13.06 12.35
CA PHE A 94 -30.02 -14.22 13.09
C PHE A 94 -29.07 -13.81 14.22
N LEU A 95 -28.09 -12.93 13.96
CA LEU A 95 -27.17 -12.43 14.99
C LEU A 95 -27.90 -11.61 16.06
N SER A 96 -28.83 -10.73 15.66
CA SER A 96 -29.63 -9.94 16.60
C SER A 96 -30.51 -10.80 17.50
N ALA A 97 -30.97 -11.96 17.03
CA ALA A 97 -31.79 -12.88 17.81
C ALA A 97 -30.95 -13.78 18.72
N THR A 98 -29.74 -14.17 18.30
CA THR A 98 -28.87 -15.10 19.04
C THR A 98 -27.94 -14.41 20.03
N LEU A 99 -27.57 -13.15 19.77
CA LEU A 99 -26.68 -12.33 20.57
C LEU A 99 -27.38 -10.99 20.89
N PRO A 100 -28.38 -10.99 21.79
CA PRO A 100 -29.06 -9.75 22.16
C PRO A 100 -28.06 -8.78 22.82
N PRO A 101 -28.16 -7.47 22.53
CA PRO A 101 -27.24 -6.48 23.10
C PRO A 101 -27.42 -6.38 24.62
N GLU A 102 -26.31 -6.22 25.34
CA GLU A 102 -26.34 -5.95 26.77
C GLU A 102 -26.99 -4.58 27.02
N MET A 103 -28.00 -4.53 27.90
CA MET A 103 -28.59 -3.26 28.33
C MET A 103 -27.71 -2.69 29.44
N LEU A 104 -26.96 -1.63 29.11
CA LEU A 104 -26.16 -0.90 30.08
C LEU A 104 -27.04 -0.13 31.08
N GLU A 105 -26.47 0.19 32.23
CA GLU A 105 -27.11 1.04 33.23
C GLU A 105 -27.41 2.44 32.67
N VAL A 106 -28.36 3.13 33.31
CA VAL A 106 -28.70 4.51 32.95
C VAL A 106 -27.47 5.40 33.10
N ALA A 107 -27.28 6.32 32.15
CA ALA A 107 -26.15 7.24 32.16
C ALA A 107 -26.13 8.09 33.45
N ASP A 108 -25.03 7.99 34.19
CA ASP A 108 -24.78 8.77 35.41
C ASP A 108 -23.55 9.68 35.21
N PRO A 109 -23.71 11.02 35.23
CA PRO A 109 -22.59 11.96 35.13
C PRO A 109 -21.58 11.87 36.27
N SER A 110 -21.97 11.29 37.42
CA SER A 110 -21.13 11.20 38.62
C SER A 110 -20.29 9.93 38.70
N THR A 111 -20.58 8.94 37.85
CA THR A 111 -19.91 7.63 37.86
C THR A 111 -19.36 7.30 36.47
N THR A 112 -18.05 7.06 36.38
CA THR A 112 -17.42 6.60 35.11
C THR A 112 -17.23 5.08 35.15
N PRO A 113 -17.80 4.32 34.21
CA PRO A 113 -17.56 2.88 34.11
C PRO A 113 -16.08 2.55 33.93
N ALA A 114 -15.64 1.43 34.48
CA ALA A 114 -14.23 1.00 34.40
C ALA A 114 -13.75 0.75 32.96
N ILE A 115 -14.65 0.30 32.07
CA ILE A 115 -14.40 0.09 30.66
C ILE A 115 -15.26 1.09 29.87
N ILE A 116 -14.65 2.17 29.41
CA ILE A 116 -15.28 3.17 28.54
C ILE A 116 -14.60 3.13 27.18
N LEU A 117 -15.16 2.34 26.27
CA LEU A 117 -14.67 2.17 24.90
C LEU A 117 -15.81 2.52 23.94
N PRO A 118 -15.53 3.20 22.82
CA PRO A 118 -16.54 3.43 21.80
C PRO A 118 -16.85 2.12 21.05
N ASP A 119 -17.72 2.18 20.05
CA ASP A 119 -17.94 1.02 19.18
C ASP A 119 -16.67 0.66 18.40
N TRP A 120 -16.55 -0.62 18.04
CA TRP A 120 -15.37 -1.20 17.40
C TRP A 120 -14.94 -0.47 16.11
N TYR A 121 -15.88 0.06 15.34
CA TYR A 121 -15.60 0.79 14.09
C TYR A 121 -15.00 2.19 14.34
N LEU A 122 -15.04 2.68 15.58
CA LEU A 122 -14.43 3.94 16.00
C LEU A 122 -13.07 3.77 16.68
N TYR A 123 -12.63 2.52 16.94
CA TYR A 123 -11.35 2.27 17.62
C TYR A 123 -10.16 2.89 16.90
N TRP A 124 -10.13 2.90 15.58
CA TRP A 124 -9.01 3.49 14.86
C TRP A 124 -8.87 5.00 15.15
N SER A 125 -10.00 5.72 15.19
CA SER A 125 -10.05 7.16 15.45
C SER A 125 -9.79 7.48 16.92
N PHE A 126 -10.34 6.67 17.83
CA PHE A 126 -10.08 6.77 19.26
C PHE A 126 -8.62 6.47 19.62
N GLY A 127 -7.98 5.53 18.91
CA GLY A 127 -6.58 5.19 19.09
C GLY A 127 -5.64 6.36 18.76
N LEU A 128 -6.02 7.21 17.80
CA LEU A 128 -5.28 8.44 17.49
C LEU A 128 -5.33 9.49 18.63
N LEU A 129 -6.24 9.37 19.60
CA LEU A 129 -6.22 10.18 20.82
C LEU A 129 -5.15 9.72 21.83
N LYS A 130 -4.58 8.53 21.64
CA LYS A 130 -3.57 7.95 22.55
C LYS A 130 -2.14 8.16 22.07
N LEU A 131 -1.91 9.20 21.25
CA LEU A 131 -0.60 9.55 20.69
C LEU A 131 0.23 10.47 21.58
N GLY A 132 -0.02 10.48 22.89
CA GLY A 132 0.70 11.31 23.87
C GLY A 132 2.24 11.28 23.74
N PRO A 133 2.87 10.12 23.50
CA PRO A 133 4.32 10.04 23.28
C PRO A 133 4.85 10.76 22.03
N LEU A 134 4.00 11.04 21.03
CA LEU A 134 4.37 11.76 19.80
C LEU A 134 4.12 13.27 19.89
N ASN A 135 3.49 13.73 20.99
CA ASN A 135 3.16 15.13 21.16
C ASN A 135 4.46 15.92 21.44
N PRO A 136 4.87 16.85 20.55
CA PRO A 136 6.15 17.53 20.68
C PRO A 136 6.17 18.45 21.89
N GLU A 137 7.26 18.39 22.66
CA GLU A 137 7.53 19.30 23.77
C GLU A 137 8.40 20.47 23.29
N LEU A 138 8.04 21.69 23.65
CA LEU A 138 8.90 22.86 23.39
C LEU A 138 9.95 22.97 24.49
N SER A 139 11.19 22.62 24.16
CA SER A 139 12.36 22.83 25.03
C SER A 139 12.56 24.31 25.39
N LEU A 140 12.14 25.23 24.51
CA LEU A 140 12.16 26.69 24.72
C LEU A 140 11.17 27.21 25.78
N LEU A 141 10.13 26.45 26.14
CA LEU A 141 9.17 26.78 27.21
C LEU A 141 9.36 25.90 28.46
N GLY A 142 10.54 25.34 28.66
CA GLY A 142 10.83 24.51 29.85
C GLY A 142 10.18 23.14 29.82
N GLY A 143 9.97 22.55 28.63
CA GLY A 143 9.42 21.20 28.47
C GLY A 143 7.89 21.15 28.46
N GLN A 144 7.20 22.28 28.29
CA GLN A 144 5.75 22.28 28.13
C GLN A 144 5.37 21.71 26.75
N LYS A 145 4.41 20.78 26.74
CA LYS A 145 3.82 20.21 25.52
C LYS A 145 3.21 21.31 24.66
N MET A 146 3.40 21.24 23.34
CA MET A 146 2.89 22.23 22.38
C MET A 146 1.37 22.38 22.44
N MET A 147 0.65 21.27 22.64
CA MET A 147 -0.81 21.23 22.79
C MET A 147 -1.22 20.14 23.77
N ALA A 148 -2.48 20.14 24.21
CA ALA A 148 -3.01 19.04 25.01
C ALA A 148 -3.04 17.73 24.20
N ASP A 149 -2.85 16.58 24.85
CA ASP A 149 -2.80 15.28 24.16
C ASP A 149 -4.12 14.98 23.40
N ARG A 150 -5.26 15.43 23.94
CA ARG A 150 -6.57 15.31 23.26
C ARG A 150 -6.62 16.14 21.98
N THR A 151 -6.17 17.39 22.02
CA THR A 151 -6.16 18.28 20.85
C THR A 151 -5.20 17.77 19.79
N TYR A 152 -4.04 17.24 20.21
CA TYR A 152 -3.10 16.59 19.29
C TYR A 152 -3.74 15.40 18.57
N GLY A 153 -4.46 14.54 19.30
CA GLY A 153 -5.14 13.41 18.68
C GLY A 153 -6.28 13.78 17.73
N VAL A 154 -7.00 14.88 18.00
CA VAL A 154 -8.00 15.42 17.06
C VAL A 154 -7.32 15.92 15.77
N VAL A 155 -6.19 16.62 15.89
CA VAL A 155 -5.39 17.03 14.73
C VAL A 155 -4.88 15.82 13.96
N ALA A 156 -4.41 14.77 14.64
CA ALA A 156 -3.98 13.53 14.01
C ALA A 156 -5.09 12.85 13.19
N ASN A 157 -6.34 12.89 13.67
CA ASN A 157 -7.50 12.41 12.89
C ASN A 157 -7.66 13.20 11.59
N ILE A 158 -7.59 14.54 11.65
CA ILE A 158 -7.68 15.40 10.47
C ILE A 158 -6.57 15.07 9.46
N VAL A 159 -5.34 14.83 9.96
CA VAL A 159 -4.20 14.46 9.11
C VAL A 159 -4.44 13.13 8.40
N VAL A 160 -4.89 12.09 9.13
CA VAL A 160 -5.13 10.76 8.54
C VAL A 160 -6.27 10.82 7.51
N VAL A 161 -7.40 11.44 7.86
CA VAL A 161 -8.54 11.59 6.96
C VAL A 161 -8.16 12.45 5.75
N GLY A 162 -7.41 13.52 5.95
CA GLY A 162 -6.88 14.37 4.89
C GLY A 162 -5.97 13.60 3.93
N ALA A 163 -5.06 12.77 4.46
CA ALA A 163 -4.19 11.93 3.64
C ALA A 163 -5.02 10.96 2.77
N ILE A 164 -6.05 10.32 3.33
CA ILE A 164 -6.96 9.42 2.59
C ILE A 164 -7.74 10.21 1.53
N ALA A 165 -8.27 11.38 1.87
CA ALA A 165 -9.00 12.24 0.93
C ALA A 165 -8.13 12.73 -0.25
N MET A 166 -6.81 12.82 -0.05
CA MET A 166 -5.86 13.19 -1.11
C MET A 166 -5.52 12.02 -2.05
N VAL A 167 -5.75 10.76 -1.66
CA VAL A 167 -5.38 9.57 -2.46
C VAL A 167 -5.91 9.62 -3.90
N PRO A 168 -7.17 9.97 -4.19
CA PRO A 168 -7.68 10.03 -5.56
C PRO A 168 -6.95 11.05 -6.46
N PHE A 169 -6.43 12.13 -5.87
CA PHE A 169 -5.71 13.18 -6.61
C PHE A 169 -4.26 12.83 -6.88
N LEU A 170 -3.66 12.03 -5.99
CA LEU A 170 -2.29 11.52 -6.13
C LEU A 170 -2.23 10.29 -7.04
N ASN A 171 -3.20 9.39 -6.94
CA ASN A 171 -3.30 8.20 -7.80
C ASN A 171 -4.21 8.44 -9.00
N LYS A 172 -3.69 9.16 -10.01
CA LYS A 172 -4.41 9.42 -11.28
C LYS A 172 -4.45 8.21 -12.24
N GLY A 173 -4.18 7.01 -11.74
CA GLY A 173 -4.17 5.79 -12.56
C GLY A 173 -5.58 5.26 -12.86
N SER A 174 -5.78 4.71 -14.06
CA SER A 174 -6.97 3.89 -14.37
C SER A 174 -7.11 2.72 -13.39
N ALA A 175 -8.32 2.18 -13.25
CA ALA A 175 -8.62 1.01 -12.43
C ALA A 175 -7.68 -0.15 -12.80
N ARG A 176 -6.71 -0.41 -11.93
CA ARG A 176 -5.65 -1.40 -12.13
C ARG A 176 -5.67 -2.40 -10.99
N ARG A 177 -5.33 -3.65 -11.30
CA ARG A 177 -5.26 -4.71 -10.30
C ARG A 177 -4.15 -4.39 -9.29
N PRO A 178 -4.22 -4.87 -8.03
CA PRO A 178 -3.18 -4.58 -7.03
C PRO A 178 -1.75 -4.89 -7.50
N VAL A 179 -1.58 -5.98 -8.27
CA VAL A 179 -0.28 -6.40 -8.85
C VAL A 179 0.22 -5.44 -9.94
N GLU A 180 -0.66 -4.70 -10.60
CA GLU A 180 -0.33 -3.73 -11.65
C GLU A 180 0.12 -2.38 -11.07
N GLN A 181 -0.31 -2.07 -9.84
CA GLN A 181 0.11 -0.90 -9.07
C GLN A 181 0.64 -1.30 -7.66
N PRO A 182 1.78 -1.99 -7.58
CA PRO A 182 2.27 -2.59 -6.33
C PRO A 182 2.54 -1.54 -5.24
N PHE A 183 2.91 -0.31 -5.60
CA PHE A 183 3.13 0.77 -4.64
C PHE A 183 1.83 1.21 -3.95
N TRP A 184 0.80 1.56 -4.71
CA TRP A 184 -0.48 2.00 -4.15
C TRP A 184 -1.21 0.89 -3.39
N ALA A 185 -1.12 -0.35 -3.88
CA ALA A 185 -1.61 -1.51 -3.16
C ALA A 185 -0.89 -1.71 -1.82
N ALA A 186 0.44 -1.56 -1.78
CA ALA A 186 1.23 -1.64 -0.56
C ALA A 186 0.89 -0.53 0.44
N VAL A 187 0.69 0.71 -0.03
CA VAL A 187 0.20 1.82 0.82
C VAL A 187 -1.17 1.48 1.42
N GLY A 188 -2.07 0.90 0.61
CA GLY A 188 -3.38 0.43 1.08
C GLY A 188 -3.27 -0.66 2.16
N VAL A 189 -2.41 -1.66 1.96
CA VAL A 189 -2.17 -2.70 2.99
C VAL A 189 -1.57 -2.10 4.25
N GLY A 190 -0.59 -1.21 4.13
CA GLY A 190 -0.04 -0.47 5.26
C GLY A 190 -1.12 0.31 6.02
N GLY A 191 -2.03 0.97 5.30
CA GLY A 191 -3.18 1.68 5.90
C GLY A 191 -4.15 0.76 6.64
N VAL A 192 -4.46 -0.42 6.08
CA VAL A 192 -5.31 -1.42 6.75
C VAL A 192 -4.64 -1.95 8.02
N VAL A 193 -3.35 -2.29 7.94
CA VAL A 193 -2.60 -2.76 9.11
C VAL A 193 -2.50 -1.65 10.15
N PHE A 194 -2.28 -0.40 9.75
CA PHE A 194 -2.30 0.75 10.66
C PHE A 194 -3.64 0.89 11.36
N ALA A 195 -4.76 0.82 10.62
CA ALA A 195 -6.11 0.89 11.19
C ALA A 195 -6.36 -0.23 12.22
N LEU A 196 -5.86 -1.44 11.96
CA LEU A 196 -5.95 -2.55 12.91
C LEU A 196 -5.08 -2.30 14.15
N THR A 197 -3.82 -1.95 13.98
CA THR A 197 -2.89 -1.80 15.12
C THR A 197 -3.23 -0.59 15.99
N ILE A 198 -3.65 0.54 15.39
CA ILE A 198 -4.11 1.71 16.14
C ILE A 198 -5.44 1.43 16.86
N SER A 199 -6.29 0.56 16.31
CA SER A 199 -7.47 0.04 17.00
C SER A 199 -7.10 -0.87 18.18
N THR A 200 -6.03 -1.66 18.06
CA THR A 200 -5.51 -2.44 19.20
C THR A 200 -4.96 -1.51 20.29
N LEU A 201 -4.28 -0.41 19.93
CA LEU A 201 -3.83 0.62 20.88
C LEU A 201 -5.00 1.30 21.61
N ALA A 202 -6.12 1.51 20.91
CA ALA A 202 -7.36 2.02 21.50
C ALA A 202 -7.87 1.12 22.65
N VAL A 203 -7.66 -0.19 22.57
CA VAL A 203 -8.08 -1.16 23.58
C VAL A 203 -6.90 -1.74 24.40
N LYS A 204 -5.78 -1.02 24.50
CA LYS A 204 -4.56 -1.49 25.22
C LYS A 204 -4.79 -2.04 26.64
N ASN A 205 -5.85 -1.62 27.33
CA ASN A 205 -6.18 -2.11 28.68
C ASN A 205 -6.71 -3.56 28.69
N LEU A 206 -7.20 -4.05 27.54
CA LEU A 206 -7.74 -5.40 27.36
C LEU A 206 -6.72 -6.36 26.72
N VAL A 207 -5.60 -5.82 26.24
CA VAL A 207 -4.59 -6.57 25.51
C VAL A 207 -3.42 -6.87 26.45
N PRO A 208 -3.03 -8.15 26.65
CA PRO A 208 -1.96 -8.53 27.56
C PRO A 208 -0.57 -8.31 26.93
N ILE A 209 -0.32 -7.10 26.42
CA ILE A 209 0.95 -6.68 25.80
C ILE A 209 1.41 -5.39 26.49
N ASP A 210 2.72 -5.24 26.70
CA ASP A 210 3.30 -4.01 27.24
C ASP A 210 2.88 -2.78 26.43
N SER A 211 2.58 -1.67 27.12
CA SER A 211 2.05 -0.46 26.48
C SER A 211 3.05 0.21 25.54
N HIS A 212 4.35 0.16 25.84
CA HIS A 212 5.38 0.72 24.98
C HIS A 212 5.59 -0.17 23.76
N LEU A 213 5.66 -1.48 23.96
CA LEU A 213 5.75 -2.43 22.84
C LEU A 213 4.56 -2.32 21.89
N LEU A 214 3.33 -2.24 22.42
CA LEU A 214 2.12 -2.10 21.60
C LEU A 214 2.15 -0.78 20.83
N PHE A 215 2.60 0.30 21.47
CA PHE A 215 2.79 1.59 20.82
C PHE A 215 3.79 1.49 19.66
N ASP A 216 4.96 0.87 19.86
CA ASP A 216 5.97 0.72 18.82
C ASP A 216 5.47 -0.14 17.65
N LEU A 217 4.83 -1.28 17.96
CA LEU A 217 4.22 -2.16 16.97
C LEU A 217 3.15 -1.43 16.14
N THR A 218 2.45 -0.46 16.72
CA THR A 218 1.43 0.34 16.03
C THR A 218 1.97 1.10 14.83
N PHE A 219 3.24 1.51 14.88
CA PHE A 219 3.89 2.26 13.80
C PHE A 219 4.83 1.41 12.96
N LEU A 220 5.42 0.36 13.54
CA LEU A 220 6.35 -0.52 12.84
C LEU A 220 5.64 -1.56 11.96
N LEU A 221 4.58 -2.20 12.44
CA LEU A 221 3.87 -3.24 11.68
C LEU A 221 3.28 -2.73 10.35
N PRO A 222 2.67 -1.53 10.27
CA PRO A 222 2.19 -0.99 9.00
C PRO A 222 3.29 -0.81 7.96
N ILE A 223 4.47 -0.34 8.40
CA ILE A 223 5.64 -0.15 7.52
C ILE A 223 6.16 -1.51 7.04
N MET A 224 6.27 -2.48 7.94
CA MET A 224 6.67 -3.85 7.58
C MET A 224 5.67 -4.50 6.63
N ALA A 225 4.37 -4.41 6.91
CA ALA A 225 3.33 -4.98 6.06
C ALA A 225 3.29 -4.32 4.68
N GLY A 226 3.42 -2.99 4.61
CA GLY A 226 3.51 -2.25 3.36
C GLY A 226 4.74 -2.66 2.53
N THR A 227 5.92 -2.72 3.16
CA THR A 227 7.17 -3.11 2.46
C THR A 227 7.14 -4.55 1.96
N ILE A 228 6.66 -5.50 2.78
CA ILE A 228 6.48 -6.90 2.38
C ILE A 228 5.47 -6.99 1.23
N SER A 229 4.33 -6.31 1.35
CA SER A 229 3.30 -6.30 0.30
C SER A 229 3.82 -5.73 -1.01
N TYR A 230 4.61 -4.65 -0.95
CA TYR A 230 5.27 -4.10 -2.12
C TYR A 230 6.20 -5.12 -2.78
N ALA A 231 7.06 -5.78 -1.99
CA ALA A 231 8.00 -6.76 -2.50
C ALA A 231 7.28 -7.97 -3.15
N VAL A 232 6.23 -8.49 -2.51
CA VAL A 232 5.41 -9.60 -3.01
C VAL A 232 4.68 -9.20 -4.30
N LEU A 233 3.99 -8.06 -4.31
CA LEU A 233 3.25 -7.63 -5.49
C LEU A 233 4.18 -7.29 -6.66
N LYS A 234 5.37 -6.74 -6.36
CA LYS A 234 6.38 -6.45 -7.38
C LYS A 234 6.96 -7.72 -7.98
N SER A 235 7.22 -8.77 -7.20
CA SER A 235 7.72 -10.05 -7.71
C SER A 235 6.65 -10.77 -8.54
N MET A 236 5.39 -10.71 -8.12
CA MET A 236 4.26 -11.29 -8.86
C MET A 236 3.98 -10.55 -10.18
N ARG A 237 4.36 -9.28 -10.30
CA ARG A 237 4.04 -8.43 -11.46
C ARG A 237 4.57 -9.00 -12.77
N GLU A 238 5.79 -9.52 -12.79
CA GLU A 238 6.40 -10.02 -14.03
C GLU A 238 5.72 -11.32 -14.50
N GLY A 239 5.49 -12.27 -13.60
CA GLY A 239 4.77 -13.52 -13.92
C GLY A 239 3.32 -13.27 -14.32
N TYR A 240 2.65 -12.35 -13.64
CA TYR A 240 1.28 -11.96 -13.96
C TYR A 240 1.18 -11.30 -15.36
N MET A 241 2.11 -10.40 -15.70
CA MET A 241 2.16 -9.78 -17.02
C MET A 241 2.49 -10.79 -18.13
N PHE A 242 3.34 -11.77 -17.85
CA PHE A 242 3.63 -12.88 -18.76
C PHE A 242 2.35 -13.67 -19.11
N ASP A 243 1.60 -14.11 -18.10
CA ASP A 243 0.38 -14.88 -18.31
C ASP A 243 -0.71 -14.06 -19.01
N LEU A 244 -0.82 -12.78 -18.68
CA LEU A 244 -1.75 -11.86 -19.32
C LEU A 244 -1.46 -11.73 -20.81
N ASN A 245 -0.20 -11.43 -21.17
CA ASN A 245 0.24 -11.30 -22.55
C ASN A 245 0.04 -12.61 -23.32
N ARG A 246 0.37 -13.76 -22.72
CA ARG A 246 0.14 -15.08 -23.33
C ARG A 246 -1.33 -15.33 -23.70
N ARG A 247 -2.27 -14.87 -22.87
CA ARG A 247 -3.71 -14.96 -23.16
C ARG A 247 -4.12 -13.99 -24.27
N TYR A 248 -3.61 -12.76 -24.27
CA TYR A 248 -3.90 -11.78 -25.33
C TYR A 248 -3.41 -12.24 -26.71
N TYR A 249 -2.21 -12.83 -26.81
CA TYR A 249 -1.72 -13.36 -28.09
C TYR A 249 -2.51 -14.57 -28.59
N ARG A 250 -3.15 -15.35 -27.70
CA ARG A 250 -4.05 -16.45 -28.08
C ARG A 250 -5.41 -15.98 -28.58
N LEU A 251 -5.83 -14.77 -28.20
CA LEU A 251 -7.12 -14.19 -28.56
C LEU A 251 -7.06 -13.29 -29.79
N ARG A 252 -5.87 -12.97 -30.31
CA ARG A 252 -5.75 -12.31 -31.62
C ARG A 252 -6.07 -13.33 -32.72
N PRO A 253 -7.09 -13.11 -33.57
CA PRO A 253 -7.24 -13.90 -34.78
C PRO A 253 -5.97 -13.74 -35.64
N PRO A 254 -5.51 -14.80 -36.33
CA PRO A 254 -4.43 -14.67 -37.28
C PRO A 254 -4.84 -13.63 -38.34
N LYS A 255 -3.92 -12.71 -38.64
CA LYS A 255 -4.05 -11.85 -39.83
C LYS A 255 -3.84 -12.67 -41.08
#